data_AF-A0A4Y2HBY7-F1
#
_entry.id   AF-A0A4Y2HBY7-F1
#
_cell.length_a   1.000
_cell.length_b   1.000
_cell.length_c   1.000
_cell.angle_alpha   90.00
_cell.angle_beta   90.00
_cell.angle_gamma   90.00
#
_symmetry.space_group_name_H-M   'P 1'
#
loop_
_entity.id
_entity.type
_entity.pdbx_description
1 polymer ?
#
loop_
_entity_poly.entity_id
_entity_poly.type
_entity_poly.pdbx_seq_one_letter_code
_entity_poly.pdbx_strand_id
1 'polypeptide(L)'
;MFFFAVYKFGGKLIWNPKATRRQAFSTVARQVAIKLNIIWDKASIPIVTHISVIQLITRCYDDYISIKKTLNCKTTVRKTKDYKLTSFIEQTSKLFDIAFCKCADFSGCTCPKHKKVPVLERQFLLDQRGPRIGRIGSVDLPVTEGMIKRAERSYKRLRP
;
A
#
# COMPACT_ATOMS: atom_id res chain seq x y z
N MET A 1 14.02 13.30 -17.00
CA MET A 1 13.79 14.67 -16.52
C MET A 1 14.16 14.73 -15.05
N PHE A 2 15.23 15.44 -14.71
CA PHE A 2 15.73 15.60 -13.34
C PHE A 2 15.25 16.95 -12.80
N PHE A 3 14.55 16.95 -11.67
CA PHE A 3 14.19 18.18 -10.98
C PHE A 3 15.36 18.62 -10.08
N PHE A 4 15.88 19.81 -10.34
CA PHE A 4 16.87 20.49 -9.51
C PHE A 4 16.13 21.40 -8.51
N ALA A 5 16.43 21.25 -7.22
CA ALA A 5 15.98 22.20 -6.21
C ALA A 5 17.14 23.12 -5.85
N VAL A 6 17.01 24.40 -6.18
CA VAL A 6 17.86 25.49 -5.71
C VAL A 6 17.10 26.19 -4.58
N TYR A 7 17.68 26.24 -3.37
CA TYR A 7 17.12 27.03 -2.28
C TYR A 7 17.99 28.26 -2.02
N LYS A 8 17.32 29.41 -1.91
CA LYS A 8 17.92 30.73 -1.68
C LYS A 8 17.90 31.03 -0.19
N PHE A 9 19.06 31.12 0.44
CA PHE A 9 19.20 31.69 1.78
C PHE A 9 20.40 32.64 1.78
N GLY A 10 20.17 33.92 2.10
CA GLY A 10 21.23 34.86 2.45
C GLY A 10 22.23 35.26 1.35
N GLY A 11 21.84 35.29 0.08
CA GLY A 11 22.61 36.00 -0.97
C GLY A 11 23.95 35.38 -1.41
N LYS A 12 24.38 34.24 -0.85
CA LYS A 12 25.52 33.46 -1.34
C LYS A 12 25.08 32.04 -1.66
N LEU A 13 25.24 31.63 -2.92
CA LEU A 13 25.12 30.25 -3.36
C LEU A 13 26.30 29.46 -2.77
N ILE A 14 26.12 28.89 -1.59
CA ILE A 14 27.09 27.96 -1.01
C ILE A 14 26.76 26.56 -1.54
N TRP A 15 27.61 26.07 -2.43
CA TRP A 15 27.57 24.67 -2.88
C TRP A 15 27.96 23.78 -1.70
N ASN A 16 27.01 23.01 -1.16
CA ASN A 16 27.30 22.00 -0.15
C ASN A 16 27.19 20.59 -0.78
N PRO A 17 28.31 19.95 -1.14
CA PRO A 17 28.32 18.61 -1.72
C PRO A 17 28.24 17.48 -0.69
N LYS A 18 27.78 17.74 0.54
CA LYS A 18 27.69 16.69 1.54
C LYS A 18 26.39 15.88 1.41
N ALA A 19 26.51 14.86 0.55
CA ALA A 19 26.01 13.51 0.73
C ALA A 19 24.54 13.20 0.39
N THR A 20 24.19 13.21 -0.89
CA THR A 20 23.18 12.27 -1.43
C THR A 20 23.82 10.88 -1.58
N ARG A 21 24.12 10.23 -0.45
CA ARG A 21 24.37 8.79 -0.45
C ARG A 21 23.07 8.13 -0.92
N ARG A 22 23.11 7.41 -2.05
CA ARG A 22 22.02 6.52 -2.48
C ARG A 22 21.74 5.60 -1.29
N GLN A 23 20.64 5.83 -0.57
CA GLN A 23 20.33 5.03 0.60
C GLN A 23 20.12 3.58 0.14
N ALA A 24 20.72 2.64 0.85
CA ALA A 24 20.48 1.23 0.59
C ALA A 24 18.99 0.94 0.74
N PHE A 25 18.43 0.11 -0.14
CA PHE A 25 17.01 -0.24 -0.11
C PHE A 25 16.59 -0.79 1.27
N SER A 26 17.46 -1.55 1.94
CA SER A 26 17.24 -2.05 3.29
C SER A 26 16.99 -0.93 4.31
N THR A 27 17.69 0.20 4.21
CA THR A 27 17.48 1.37 5.05
C THR A 27 16.12 2.01 4.78
N VAL A 28 15.75 2.15 3.51
CA VAL A 28 14.45 2.69 3.11
C VAL A 28 13.31 1.77 3.59
N ALA A 29 13.45 0.46 3.40
CA ALA A 29 12.46 -0.53 3.84
C ALA A 29 12.23 -0.46 5.36
N ARG A 30 13.29 -0.31 6.16
CA ARG A 30 13.18 -0.11 7.62
C ARG A 30 12.43 1.18 7.96
N GLN A 31 12.75 2.30 7.31
CA GLN A 31 12.07 3.57 7.56
C GLN A 31 10.58 3.51 7.20
N VAL A 32 10.24 2.85 6.09
CA VAL A 32 8.85 2.63 5.68
C VAL A 32 8.13 1.74 6.69
N ALA A 33 8.75 0.65 7.13
CA ALA A 33 8.17 -0.25 8.14
C ALA A 33 7.88 0.48 9.47
N ILE A 34 8.78 1.33 9.94
CA ILE A 34 8.57 2.17 11.13
C ILE A 34 7.36 3.09 10.94
N LYS A 35 7.29 3.79 9.81
CA LYS A 35 6.17 4.69 9.51
C LYS A 35 4.84 3.95 9.43
N LEU A 36 4.81 2.77 8.81
CA LEU A 36 3.62 1.93 8.75
C LEU A 36 3.18 1.49 10.15
N ASN A 37 4.11 1.04 11.00
CA ASN A 37 3.79 0.66 12.37
C ASN A 37 3.14 1.81 13.13
N ILE A 38 3.68 3.04 13.02
CA ILE A 38 3.11 4.22 13.68
C ILE A 38 1.68 4.51 13.19
N ILE A 39 1.43 4.43 11.88
CA ILE A 39 0.10 4.69 11.31
C ILE A 39 -0.92 3.66 11.83
N TRP A 40 -0.55 2.39 11.86
CA TRP A 40 -1.45 1.32 12.28
C TRP A 40 -1.65 1.25 13.80
N ASP A 41 -0.62 1.61 14.57
CA ASP A 41 -0.71 1.77 16.01
C ASP A 41 -1.69 2.88 16.40
N LYS A 42 -1.65 4.02 15.69
CA LYS A 42 -2.65 5.09 15.83
C LYS A 42 -4.08 4.64 15.53
N ALA A 43 -4.25 3.68 14.62
CA ALA A 43 -5.55 3.09 14.32
C ALA A 43 -5.98 2.04 15.35
N SER A 44 -5.18 1.76 16.39
CA SER A 44 -5.45 0.73 17.41
C SER A 44 -5.68 -0.68 16.82
N ILE A 45 -5.13 -0.96 15.62
CA ILE A 45 -5.27 -2.26 14.96
C ILE A 45 -4.02 -3.10 15.24
N PRO A 46 -4.15 -4.32 15.80
CA PRO A 46 -3.02 -5.20 15.99
C PRO A 46 -2.37 -5.56 14.65
N ILE A 47 -1.05 -5.35 14.53
CA ILE A 47 -0.27 -5.64 13.33
C ILE A 47 0.60 -6.89 13.48
N VAL A 48 1.08 -7.40 12.34
CA VAL A 48 2.17 -8.38 12.29
C VAL A 48 3.46 -7.77 12.84
N THR A 49 4.47 -8.61 13.11
CA THR A 49 5.74 -8.11 13.67
C THR A 49 6.45 -7.15 12.72
N HIS A 50 7.23 -6.20 13.25
CA HIS A 50 8.01 -5.26 12.45
C HIS A 50 8.95 -5.96 11.45
N ILE A 51 9.55 -7.08 11.86
CA ILE A 51 10.40 -7.91 10.99
C ILE A 51 9.59 -8.47 9.81
N SER A 52 8.37 -8.96 10.07
CA SER A 52 7.47 -9.42 9.01
C SER A 52 7.10 -8.30 8.03
N VAL A 53 6.88 -7.07 8.51
CA VAL A 53 6.62 -5.90 7.64
C VAL A 53 7.82 -5.60 6.74
N ILE A 54 9.04 -5.59 7.28
CA ILE A 54 10.26 -5.42 6.48
C ILE A 54 10.35 -6.52 5.41
N GLN A 55 10.13 -7.78 5.78
CA GLN A 55 10.18 -8.91 4.83
C GLN A 55 9.14 -8.75 3.72
N LEU A 56 7.93 -8.28 4.02
CA LEU A 56 6.90 -8.00 3.01
C LEU A 56 7.37 -6.92 2.03
N ILE A 57 7.91 -5.81 2.53
CA ILE A 57 8.44 -4.72 1.70
C ILE A 57 9.59 -5.22 0.82
N THR A 58 10.51 -6.02 1.38
CA THR A 58 11.64 -6.58 0.64
C THR A 58 11.18 -7.50 -0.47
N ARG A 59 10.27 -8.45 -0.20
CA ARG A 59 9.74 -9.35 -1.24
C ARG A 59 9.07 -8.57 -2.37
N CYS A 60 8.25 -7.57 -2.03
CA CYS A 60 7.62 -6.72 -3.05
C CYS A 60 8.65 -6.03 -3.96
N TYR A 61 9.77 -5.59 -3.40
CA TYR A 61 10.83 -4.97 -4.19
C TYR A 61 11.54 -5.97 -5.09
N ASP A 62 11.83 -7.17 -4.58
CA ASP A 62 12.45 -8.24 -5.38
C ASP A 62 11.53 -8.65 -6.55
N ASP A 63 10.22 -8.78 -6.29
CA ASP A 63 9.20 -9.04 -7.30
C ASP A 63 9.15 -7.92 -8.34
N TYR A 64 9.17 -6.65 -7.90
CA TYR A 64 9.25 -5.50 -8.80
C TYR A 64 10.48 -5.56 -9.72
N ILE A 65 11.66 -5.87 -9.16
CA ILE A 65 12.90 -5.98 -9.94
C ILE A 65 12.80 -7.12 -10.95
N SER A 66 12.24 -8.27 -10.55
CA SER A 66 12.02 -9.44 -11.41
C SER A 66 11.08 -9.12 -12.59
N ILE A 67 9.98 -8.41 -12.31
CA ILE A 67 9.01 -8.01 -13.34
C ILE A 67 9.61 -6.96 -14.26
N LYS A 68 10.31 -5.96 -13.73
CA LYS A 68 10.99 -4.95 -14.54
C LYS A 68 11.95 -5.60 -15.53
N LYS A 69 12.73 -6.60 -15.10
CA LYS A 69 13.60 -7.39 -16.00
C LYS A 69 12.79 -8.12 -17.07
N THR A 70 11.69 -8.77 -16.69
CA THR A 70 10.80 -9.49 -17.62
C THR A 70 10.17 -8.57 -18.68
N LEU A 71 9.73 -7.38 -18.28
CA LEU A 71 9.11 -6.41 -19.20
C LEU A 71 10.12 -5.88 -20.23
N ASN A 72 11.37 -5.69 -19.82
CA ASN A 72 12.45 -5.23 -20.70
C ASN A 72 13.00 -6.32 -21.63
N CYS A 73 12.69 -7.60 -21.39
CA CYS A 73 13.12 -8.69 -22.25
C CYS A 73 12.36 -8.68 -23.58
N LYS A 74 13.07 -8.59 -24.71
CA LYS A 74 12.47 -8.51 -26.05
C LYS A 74 11.82 -9.83 -26.48
N THR A 75 12.32 -10.95 -25.98
CA THR A 75 11.91 -12.32 -26.37
C THR A 75 10.62 -12.80 -25.69
N THR A 76 10.17 -12.12 -24.63
CA THR A 76 8.99 -12.56 -23.87
C THR A 76 7.70 -12.13 -24.58
N VAL A 77 6.79 -13.08 -24.78
CA VAL A 77 5.48 -12.85 -25.42
C VAL A 77 4.68 -11.79 -24.66
N ARG A 78 4.06 -10.85 -25.39
CA ARG A 78 3.26 -9.74 -24.84
C ARG A 78 2.20 -10.19 -23.83
N LYS A 79 1.43 -11.24 -24.17
CA LYS A 79 0.40 -11.82 -23.29
C LYS A 79 0.94 -12.26 -21.92
N THR A 80 2.15 -12.80 -21.89
CA THR A 80 2.83 -13.23 -20.65
C THR A 80 3.29 -12.02 -19.82
N LYS A 81 3.69 -10.93 -20.47
CA LYS A 81 4.04 -9.67 -19.79
C LYS A 81 2.83 -9.05 -19.12
N ASP A 82 1.71 -8.98 -19.83
CA ASP A 82 0.47 -8.38 -19.33
C ASP A 82 -0.07 -9.15 -18.12
N TYR A 83 -0.11 -10.49 -18.18
CA TYR A 83 -0.53 -11.33 -17.05
C TYR A 83 0.37 -11.18 -15.82
N LYS A 84 1.70 -11.15 -15.99
CA LYS A 84 2.63 -10.96 -14.87
C LYS A 84 2.46 -9.58 -14.22
N LEU A 85 2.23 -8.55 -15.03
CA LEU A 85 2.00 -7.20 -14.53
C LEU A 85 0.68 -7.11 -13.76
N THR A 86 -0.42 -7.65 -14.28
CA THR A 86 -1.72 -7.62 -13.57
C THR A 86 -1.67 -8.42 -12.28
N SER A 87 -1.05 -9.61 -12.28
CA SER A 87 -0.86 -10.41 -11.07
C SER A 87 -0.07 -9.66 -9.99
N PHE A 88 0.98 -8.93 -10.38
CA PHE A 88 1.76 -8.11 -9.45
C PHE A 88 0.97 -6.93 -8.89
N ILE A 89 0.20 -6.23 -9.73
CA ILE A 89 -0.67 -5.14 -9.26
C ILE A 89 -1.68 -5.68 -8.22
N GLU A 90 -2.25 -6.86 -8.46
CA GLU A 90 -3.16 -7.48 -7.50
C GLU A 90 -2.44 -7.84 -6.19
N GLN A 91 -1.24 -8.40 -6.24
CA GLN A 91 -0.46 -8.75 -5.04
C GLN A 91 -0.05 -7.51 -4.24
N THR A 92 0.42 -6.47 -4.91
CA THR A 92 0.82 -5.21 -4.26
C THR A 92 -0.35 -4.48 -3.61
N SER A 93 -1.57 -4.63 -4.13
CA SER A 93 -2.78 -4.07 -3.50
C SER A 93 -3.02 -4.61 -2.08
N LYS A 94 -2.61 -5.86 -1.83
CA LYS A 94 -2.75 -6.58 -0.55
C LYS A 94 -1.57 -6.35 0.41
N LEU A 95 -0.45 -5.81 -0.09
CA LEU A 95 0.80 -5.66 0.66
C LEU A 95 0.68 -4.72 1.88
N PHE A 96 -0.16 -3.69 1.76
CA PHE A 96 -0.32 -2.68 2.80
C PHE A 96 -1.30 -3.09 3.91
N ASP A 97 -2.01 -4.21 3.77
CA ASP A 97 -2.73 -4.79 4.89
C ASP A 97 -1.73 -5.52 5.80
N ILE A 98 -1.25 -4.82 6.82
CA ILE A 98 -0.33 -5.37 7.83
C ILE A 98 -1.04 -5.77 9.12
N ALA A 99 -2.38 -5.76 9.14
CA ALA A 99 -3.15 -6.24 10.28
C ALA A 99 -2.78 -7.70 10.57
N PHE A 100 -2.66 -8.06 11.85
CA PHE A 100 -2.45 -9.44 12.27
C PHE A 100 -3.65 -10.32 11.90
N CYS A 101 -4.85 -9.83 12.20
CA CYS A 101 -6.08 -10.55 11.92
C CYS A 101 -6.47 -10.40 10.44
N LYS A 102 -6.51 -11.51 9.70
CA LYS A 102 -6.91 -11.57 8.29
C LYS A 102 -8.34 -12.09 8.06
N CYS A 103 -9.14 -12.20 9.12
CA CYS A 103 -10.53 -12.63 9.03
C CYS A 103 -11.33 -11.72 8.07
N ALA A 104 -12.05 -12.33 7.13
CA ALA A 104 -13.00 -11.63 6.26
C ALA A 104 -14.32 -11.37 7.00
N ASP A 105 -14.77 -12.33 7.79
CA ASP A 105 -15.87 -12.17 8.74
C ASP A 105 -15.34 -12.17 10.18
N PHE A 106 -15.75 -11.17 10.95
CA PHE A 106 -15.35 -11.02 12.35
C PHE A 106 -16.27 -11.74 13.33
N SER A 107 -17.44 -12.22 12.90
CA SER A 107 -18.41 -12.93 13.74
C SER A 107 -17.82 -14.24 14.28
N GLY A 108 -17.17 -15.01 13.41
CA GLY A 108 -16.51 -16.30 13.72
C GLY A 108 -14.99 -16.24 13.85
N CYS A 109 -14.40 -15.05 14.03
CA CYS A 109 -12.94 -14.92 13.97
C CYS A 109 -12.22 -15.60 15.15
N THR A 110 -11.29 -16.50 14.84
CA THR A 110 -10.53 -17.32 15.81
C THR A 110 -9.20 -16.71 16.25
N CYS A 111 -8.87 -15.50 15.80
CA CYS A 111 -7.64 -14.81 16.20
C CYS A 111 -7.56 -14.64 17.74
N PRO A 112 -6.35 -14.66 18.33
CA PRO A 112 -6.18 -14.38 19.77
C PRO A 112 -6.80 -13.04 20.17
N LYS A 113 -7.40 -12.97 21.37
CA LYS A 113 -8.15 -11.77 21.84
C LYS A 113 -7.38 -10.46 21.68
N HIS A 114 -6.10 -10.45 22.04
CA HIS A 114 -5.21 -9.28 21.96
C HIS A 114 -4.72 -8.96 20.54
N LYS A 115 -5.02 -9.82 19.56
CA LYS A 115 -4.72 -9.63 18.13
C LYS A 115 -5.97 -9.46 17.27
N LYS A 116 -7.16 -9.53 17.87
CA LYS A 116 -8.42 -9.24 17.17
C LYS A 116 -8.53 -7.75 16.88
N VAL A 117 -9.16 -7.44 15.75
CA VAL A 117 -9.48 -6.07 15.37
C VAL A 117 -10.59 -5.56 16.30
N PRO A 118 -10.41 -4.40 16.95
CA PRO A 118 -11.45 -3.76 17.76
C PRO A 118 -12.72 -3.56 16.94
N VAL A 119 -13.89 -3.70 17.58
CA VAL A 119 -15.19 -3.63 16.88
C VAL A 119 -15.36 -2.32 16.10
N LEU A 120 -14.95 -1.21 16.69
CA LEU A 120 -15.03 0.13 16.08
C LEU A 120 -14.20 0.24 14.78
N GLU A 121 -13.06 -0.46 14.72
CA GLU A 121 -12.11 -0.38 13.60
C GLU A 121 -12.36 -1.43 12.52
N ARG A 122 -13.30 -2.37 12.73
CA ARG A 122 -13.61 -3.41 11.74
C ARG A 122 -14.12 -2.83 10.44
N GLN A 123 -14.99 -1.83 10.52
CA GLN A 123 -15.54 -1.19 9.32
C GLN A 123 -14.47 -0.45 8.54
N PHE A 124 -13.57 0.25 9.24
CA PHE A 124 -12.41 0.90 8.64
C PHE A 124 -11.51 -0.12 7.93
N LEU A 125 -11.16 -1.22 8.60
CA LEU A 125 -10.31 -2.26 8.02
C LEU A 125 -10.96 -2.95 6.80
N LEU A 126 -12.28 -3.19 6.84
CA LEU A 126 -13.02 -3.74 5.70
C LEU A 126 -13.03 -2.78 4.50
N ASP A 127 -13.18 -1.47 4.73
CA ASP A 127 -13.07 -0.47 3.67
C ASP A 127 -11.66 -0.45 3.06
N GLN A 128 -10.62 -0.52 3.90
CA GLN A 128 -9.23 -0.57 3.43
C GLN A 128 -8.90 -1.84 2.62
N ARG A 129 -9.51 -2.98 2.95
CA ARG A 129 -9.36 -4.26 2.24
C ARG A 129 -10.23 -4.38 0.99
N GLY A 130 -11.37 -3.69 1.00
CA GLY A 130 -12.33 -3.69 -0.09
C GLY A 130 -11.92 -2.74 -1.22
N PRO A 131 -12.89 -2.30 -2.04
CA PRO A 131 -12.67 -1.37 -3.16
C PRO A 131 -12.14 0.04 -2.79
N ARG A 132 -11.60 0.26 -1.58
CA ARG A 132 -11.21 1.55 -0.99
C ARG A 132 -12.19 2.66 -1.37
N ILE A 133 -13.34 2.67 -0.71
CA ILE A 133 -14.30 3.75 -0.86
C ILE A 133 -13.84 4.82 0.12
N GLY A 134 -12.78 5.54 -0.23
CA GLY A 134 -12.08 6.50 0.63
C GLY A 134 -12.99 7.56 1.22
N ARG A 135 -13.62 7.26 2.37
CA ARG A 135 -14.41 8.20 3.15
C ARG A 135 -13.49 8.91 4.13
N ILE A 136 -13.06 10.13 3.80
CA ILE A 136 -12.44 11.01 4.79
C ILE A 136 -13.56 11.72 5.56
N GLY A 137 -14.12 11.01 6.55
CA GLY A 137 -15.15 11.57 7.45
C GLY A 137 -16.35 12.19 6.72
N SER A 138 -16.79 13.36 7.18
CA SER A 138 -17.92 14.11 6.62
C SER A 138 -17.59 14.95 5.38
N VAL A 139 -16.31 15.04 5.00
CA VAL A 139 -15.84 15.91 3.91
C VAL A 139 -16.27 15.37 2.54
N ASP A 140 -16.24 14.05 2.36
CA ASP A 140 -16.42 13.39 1.07
C ASP A 140 -17.77 12.67 0.90
N LEU A 141 -18.76 12.96 1.74
CA LEU A 141 -20.10 12.36 1.67
C LEU A 141 -20.70 12.35 0.25
N PRO A 142 -20.81 13.50 -0.46
CA PRO A 142 -21.43 13.53 -1.78
C PRO A 142 -20.60 12.79 -2.85
N VAL A 143 -19.27 12.86 -2.77
CA VAL A 143 -18.36 12.17 -3.69
C VAL A 143 -18.47 10.65 -3.51
N THR A 144 -18.53 10.22 -2.25
CA THR A 144 -18.65 8.80 -1.88
C THR A 144 -19.98 8.21 -2.35
N GLU A 145 -21.09 8.91 -2.15
CA GLU A 145 -22.39 8.47 -2.67
C GLU A 145 -22.36 8.30 -4.19
N GLY A 146 -21.71 9.22 -4.90
CA GLY A 146 -21.50 9.13 -6.35
C GLY A 146 -20.70 7.89 -6.75
N MET A 147 -19.64 7.57 -6.02
CA MET A 147 -18.81 6.37 -6.24
C MET A 147 -19.58 5.08 -5.99
N ILE A 148 -20.35 5.01 -4.90
CA ILE A 148 -21.20 3.85 -4.56
C ILE A 148 -22.24 3.62 -5.65
N LYS A 149 -22.98 4.67 -6.04
CA LYS A 149 -23.96 4.59 -7.14
C LYS A 149 -23.32 4.17 -8.46
N ARG A 150 -22.06 4.51 -8.71
CA ARG A 150 -21.32 4.06 -9.91
C ARG A 150 -20.94 2.58 -9.82
N ALA A 151 -20.48 2.13 -8.66
CA ALA A 151 -20.16 0.73 -8.40
C ALA A 151 -21.41 -0.16 -8.50
N GLU A 152 -22.53 0.26 -7.92
CA GLU A 152 -23.83 -0.43 -8.02
C GLU A 152 -24.32 -0.54 -9.46
N ARG A 153 -24.21 0.54 -10.26
CA ARG A 153 -24.53 0.52 -11.69
C ARG A 153 -23.60 -0.41 -12.47
N SER A 154 -22.34 -0.54 -12.08
CA SER A 154 -21.42 -1.49 -12.69
C SER A 154 -21.80 -2.93 -12.35
N TYR A 155 -22.12 -3.20 -11.09
CA TYR A 155 -22.54 -4.53 -10.64
C TYR A 155 -23.84 -4.99 -11.30
N LYS A 156 -24.84 -4.10 -11.43
CA LYS A 156 -26.09 -4.39 -12.14
C LYS A 156 -25.89 -4.75 -13.62
N ARG A 157 -24.87 -4.17 -14.28
CA ARG A 157 -24.53 -4.49 -15.68
C ARG A 157 -23.77 -5.80 -15.86
N LEU A 158 -23.20 -6.34 -14.78
CA LEU A 158 -22.42 -7.59 -14.78
C LEU A 158 -23.25 -8.80 -14.31
N ARG A 159 -24.50 -8.61 -13.91
CA ARG A 159 -25.44 -9.73 -13.71
C ARG A 159 -25.94 -10.21 -15.08
N PRO A 160 -25.90 -11.52 -15.37
CA PRO A 160 -26.55 -12.13 -16.53
C PRO A 160 -28.06 -11.86 -16.53
#